data_AF-A0A4Q4V5G1-F1
#
_entry.id   AF-A0A4Q4V5G1-F1
#
_cell.length_a   1.000
_cell.length_b   1.000
_cell.length_c   1.000
_cell.angle_alpha   90.00
_cell.angle_beta   90.00
_cell.angle_gamma   90.00
#
_symmetry.space_group_name_H-M   'P 1'
#
loop_
_entity.id
_entity.type
_entity.pdbx_description
1 polymer ?
#
loop_
_entity_poly.entity_id
_entity_poly.type
_entity_poly.pdbx_seq_one_letter_code
_entity_poly.pdbx_strand_id
1 'polypeptide(L)'
;MQDQQLVVVISGAGRVVGGIRNDDSPGVTELKASFLGTGSKLLLVKLESSSPTDAKSAVEQINAAGIDHIDIVIANAGLSPPVAPLETVDPEEVASVLKINAIGPMALYQACHSLLEKSKNAKFVSISSAAGSIAAMESFGSYVAPAYSISKAALNWITLAAHCGNKWLTAFAVNPGLVATDMGNRTAKYLGMEKAPYTKEYSAERVISLLKEAHSYFKFT
;
A
#
# COMPACT_ATOMS: atom_id res chain seq x y z
N MET A 1 5.05 -10.88 -14.39
CA MET A 1 5.13 -9.91 -13.28
C MET A 1 3.84 -9.11 -13.25
N GLN A 2 2.80 -9.62 -12.59
CA GLN A 2 1.52 -8.92 -12.43
C GLN A 2 1.23 -8.88 -10.93
N ASP A 3 1.77 -7.88 -10.25
CA ASP A 3 1.27 -7.52 -8.92
C ASP A 3 0.40 -6.27 -9.06
N GLN A 4 -0.82 -6.37 -8.54
CA GLN A 4 -1.89 -5.38 -8.63
C GLN A 4 -1.48 -4.10 -7.88
N GLN A 5 -1.18 -3.03 -8.62
CA GLN A 5 -1.02 -1.70 -8.04
C GLN A 5 -2.37 -0.99 -8.04
N LEU A 6 -3.24 -1.36 -7.09
CA LEU A 6 -4.37 -0.50 -6.74
C LEU A 6 -3.96 0.31 -5.51
N VAL A 7 -3.78 1.61 -5.69
CA VAL A 7 -3.70 2.57 -4.59
C VAL A 7 -5.11 3.11 -4.39
N VAL A 8 -5.65 2.97 -3.18
CA VAL A 8 -7.00 3.45 -2.86
C VAL A 8 -6.89 4.71 -2.05
N VAL A 9 -7.48 5.78 -2.55
CA VAL A 9 -7.63 7.06 -1.86
C VAL A 9 -9.11 7.26 -1.58
N ILE A 10 -9.48 7.39 -0.31
CA ILE A 10 -10.86 7.66 0.11
C ILE A 10 -10.91 9.15 0.47
N SER A 11 -11.74 9.89 -0.25
CA SER A 11 -12.04 11.29 0.04
C SER A 11 -13.46 11.42 0.58
N GLY A 12 -13.69 12.40 1.45
CA GLY A 12 -14.98 12.62 2.08
C GLY A 12 -16.12 12.74 1.07
N ALA A 13 -17.34 12.43 1.53
CA ALA A 13 -18.57 12.39 0.74
C ALA A 13 -18.64 11.27 -0.32
N GLY A 14 -18.17 10.06 0.02
CA GLY A 14 -18.41 8.84 -0.77
C GLY A 14 -17.57 8.73 -2.04
N ARG A 15 -16.44 9.42 -2.14
CA ARG A 15 -15.60 9.36 -3.34
C ARG A 15 -14.39 8.44 -3.11
N VAL A 16 -14.25 7.45 -3.98
CA VAL A 16 -13.11 6.54 -4.03
C VAL A 16 -12.28 6.90 -5.25
N VAL A 17 -10.99 7.11 -5.06
CA VAL A 17 -10.03 7.27 -6.14
C VAL A 17 -9.15 6.02 -6.21
N GLY A 18 -9.18 5.33 -7.34
CA GLY A 18 -8.35 4.16 -7.60
C GLY A 18 -7.18 4.51 -8.53
N GLY A 19 -5.96 4.32 -8.06
CA GLY A 19 -4.76 4.39 -8.88
C GLY A 19 -4.62 3.13 -9.74
N ILE A 20 -4.47 3.28 -11.05
CA ILE A 20 -4.29 2.18 -12.01
C ILE A 20 -3.10 2.47 -12.94
N ARG A 21 -2.45 1.45 -13.50
CA ARG A 21 -1.36 1.68 -14.48
C ARG A 21 -1.91 2.13 -15.84
N ASN A 22 -2.96 1.46 -16.28
CA ASN A 22 -3.69 1.70 -17.52
C ASN A 22 -5.07 1.01 -17.45
N ASP A 23 -5.94 1.31 -18.41
CA ASP A 23 -7.30 0.76 -18.45
C ASP A 23 -7.36 -0.75 -18.67
N ASP A 24 -6.32 -1.34 -19.27
CA ASP A 24 -6.22 -2.78 -19.55
C ASP A 24 -5.62 -3.58 -18.38
N SER A 25 -5.36 -2.92 -17.24
CA SER A 25 -4.79 -3.58 -16.08
C SER A 25 -5.76 -4.62 -15.50
N PRO A 26 -5.26 -5.81 -15.07
CA PRO A 26 -6.11 -6.85 -14.49
C PRO A 26 -6.97 -6.33 -13.34
N GLY A 27 -8.26 -6.61 -13.40
CA GLY A 27 -9.24 -6.17 -12.40
C GLY A 27 -9.82 -4.77 -12.60
N VAL A 28 -9.36 -3.97 -13.57
CA VAL A 28 -9.94 -2.64 -13.83
C VAL A 28 -11.36 -2.73 -14.38
N THR A 29 -11.64 -3.65 -15.30
CA THR A 29 -12.99 -3.89 -15.81
C THR A 29 -13.95 -4.31 -14.70
N GLU A 30 -13.52 -5.24 -13.85
CA GLU A 30 -14.29 -5.69 -12.68
C GLU A 30 -14.48 -4.55 -11.68
N LEU A 31 -13.47 -3.72 -11.43
CA LEU A 31 -13.55 -2.56 -10.55
C LEU A 31 -14.53 -1.50 -11.07
N LYS A 32 -14.56 -1.27 -12.40
CA LYS A 32 -15.53 -0.37 -13.05
C LYS A 32 -16.96 -0.94 -13.02
N ALA A 33 -17.09 -2.26 -13.12
CA ALA A 33 -18.38 -2.96 -13.13
C ALA A 33 -18.93 -3.25 -11.71
N SER A 34 -18.06 -3.26 -10.70
CA SER A 34 -18.43 -3.58 -9.33
C SER A 34 -19.29 -2.49 -8.71
N PHE A 35 -20.24 -2.91 -7.88
CA PHE A 35 -21.08 -1.99 -7.12
C PHE A 35 -20.22 -1.17 -6.16
N LEU A 36 -20.16 0.13 -6.40
CA LEU A 36 -19.67 1.10 -5.42
C LEU A 36 -20.75 1.20 -4.34
N GLY A 37 -20.36 1.10 -3.06
CA GLY A 37 -21.30 1.21 -1.94
C GLY A 37 -22.25 2.41 -2.11
N THR A 38 -23.50 2.30 -1.66
CA THR A 38 -24.57 3.28 -1.92
C THR A 38 -24.10 4.73 -1.77
N GLY A 39 -24.26 5.52 -2.84
CA GLY A 39 -23.85 6.93 -2.88
C GLY A 39 -22.37 7.17 -3.20
N SER A 40 -21.60 6.11 -3.47
CA SER A 40 -20.17 6.24 -3.77
C SER A 40 -19.88 6.44 -5.25
N LYS A 41 -18.83 7.20 -5.57
CA LYS A 41 -18.32 7.43 -6.92
C LYS A 41 -16.86 7.01 -7.03
N LEU A 42 -16.51 6.35 -8.13
CA LEU A 42 -15.15 5.92 -8.44
C LEU A 42 -14.52 6.88 -9.45
N LEU A 43 -13.35 7.41 -9.12
CA LEU A 43 -12.45 8.08 -10.04
C LEU A 43 -11.23 7.20 -10.24
N LEU A 44 -10.93 6.83 -11.48
CA LEU A 44 -9.68 6.13 -11.78
C LEU A 44 -8.66 7.13 -12.30
N VAL A 45 -7.46 7.09 -11.73
CA VAL A 45 -6.33 7.93 -12.12
C VAL A 45 -5.14 7.06 -12.45
N LYS A 46 -4.32 7.50 -13.41
CA LYS A 46 -3.05 6.83 -13.68
C LYS A 46 -2.11 6.99 -12.49
N LEU A 47 -1.65 5.87 -11.92
CA LEU A 47 -0.69 5.86 -10.83
C LEU A 47 0.17 4.59 -10.84
N GLU A 48 1.44 4.75 -11.19
CA GLU A 48 2.47 3.72 -11.07
C GLU A 48 3.51 4.12 -10.00
N SER A 49 3.76 3.23 -9.03
CA SER A 49 4.66 3.51 -7.91
C SER A 49 6.13 3.73 -8.32
N SER A 50 6.56 3.15 -9.44
CA SER A 50 7.89 3.37 -10.00
C SER A 50 8.01 4.68 -10.83
N SER A 51 6.90 5.37 -11.10
CA SER A 51 6.91 6.62 -11.85
C SER A 51 7.24 7.82 -10.95
N PRO A 52 8.22 8.67 -11.32
CA PRO A 52 8.55 9.85 -10.54
C PRO A 52 7.49 10.96 -10.62
N THR A 53 6.57 10.88 -11.59
CA THR A 53 5.61 11.96 -11.90
C THR A 53 4.16 11.58 -11.63
N ASP A 54 3.81 10.29 -11.68
CA ASP A 54 2.42 9.86 -11.68
C ASP A 54 1.67 10.27 -10.40
N ALA A 55 2.31 10.21 -9.23
CA ALA A 55 1.69 10.64 -7.96
C ALA A 55 1.24 12.11 -8.01
N LYS A 56 2.07 12.99 -8.57
CA LYS A 56 1.74 14.41 -8.73
C LYS A 56 0.62 14.60 -9.75
N SER A 57 0.72 13.96 -10.91
CA SER A 57 -0.31 14.03 -11.96
C SER A 57 -1.65 13.43 -11.52
N ALA A 58 -1.65 12.41 -10.67
CA ALA A 58 -2.85 11.86 -10.06
C ALA A 58 -3.54 12.88 -9.15
N VAL A 59 -2.77 13.62 -8.33
CA VAL A 59 -3.31 14.69 -7.48
C VAL A 59 -3.86 15.87 -8.30
N GLU A 60 -3.25 16.19 -9.44
CA GLU A 60 -3.80 17.18 -10.38
C GLU A 60 -5.18 16.73 -10.91
N GLN A 61 -5.32 15.46 -11.30
CA GLN A 61 -6.61 14.90 -11.73
C GLN A 61 -7.65 14.85 -10.60
N ILE A 62 -7.25 14.52 -9.39
CA ILE A 62 -8.11 14.52 -8.19
C ILE A 62 -8.67 15.94 -7.95
N ASN A 63 -7.81 16.96 -7.96
CA ASN A 63 -8.25 18.35 -7.82
C ASN A 63 -9.17 18.79 -8.97
N ALA A 64 -8.84 18.43 -10.21
CA ALA A 64 -9.67 18.75 -11.38
C ALA A 64 -11.06 18.11 -11.33
N ALA A 65 -11.19 16.95 -10.66
CA ALA A 65 -12.46 16.30 -10.39
C ALA A 65 -13.26 16.94 -9.23
N GLY A 66 -12.79 18.06 -8.67
CA GLY A 66 -13.44 18.79 -7.58
C GLY A 66 -13.28 18.12 -6.21
N ILE A 67 -12.27 17.26 -6.04
CA ILE A 67 -11.91 16.69 -4.73
C ILE A 67 -10.86 17.61 -4.11
N ASP A 68 -11.24 18.31 -3.04
CA ASP A 68 -10.41 19.34 -2.41
C ASP A 68 -9.67 18.84 -1.16
N HIS A 69 -9.98 17.66 -0.65
CA HIS A 69 -9.32 16.99 0.48
C HIS A 69 -9.32 15.46 0.31
N ILE A 70 -8.43 14.78 1.04
CA ILE A 70 -8.37 13.32 1.14
C ILE A 70 -8.41 12.94 2.62
N ASP A 71 -9.29 12.00 2.99
CA ASP A 71 -9.36 11.50 4.37
C ASP A 71 -8.40 10.35 4.61
N ILE A 72 -8.27 9.43 3.64
CA ILE A 72 -7.46 8.22 3.79
C ILE A 72 -6.69 7.97 2.50
N VAL A 73 -5.39 7.80 2.62
CA VAL A 73 -4.52 7.23 1.56
C VAL A 73 -4.12 5.82 1.97
N ILE A 74 -4.34 4.84 1.09
CA ILE A 74 -3.89 3.46 1.25
C ILE A 74 -2.81 3.16 0.20
N ALA A 75 -1.55 3.23 0.62
CA ALA A 75 -0.40 2.84 -0.18
C ALA A 75 -0.26 1.31 -0.19
N ASN A 76 -1.03 0.66 -1.08
CA ASN A 76 -1.11 -0.80 -1.18
C ASN A 76 -0.19 -1.41 -2.25
N ALA A 77 0.16 -0.65 -3.29
CA ALA A 77 1.03 -1.12 -4.36
C ALA A 77 2.33 -1.74 -3.82
N GLY A 78 2.67 -2.94 -4.30
CA GLY A 78 3.89 -3.63 -3.91
C GLY A 78 4.29 -4.75 -4.86
N LEU A 79 5.57 -5.08 -4.85
CA LEU A 79 6.21 -6.14 -5.63
C LEU A 79 7.04 -7.01 -4.69
N SER A 80 6.98 -8.33 -4.88
CA SER A 80 7.94 -9.27 -4.28
C SER A 80 8.59 -10.09 -5.39
N PRO A 81 9.90 -9.94 -5.60
CA PRO A 81 10.64 -10.82 -6.50
C PRO A 81 10.68 -12.25 -5.93
N PRO A 82 11.13 -13.24 -6.73
CA PRO A 82 11.52 -14.54 -6.21
C PRO A 82 12.48 -14.43 -5.02
N VAL A 83 12.42 -15.42 -4.14
CA VAL A 83 13.29 -15.50 -2.95
C VAL A 83 14.74 -15.73 -3.39
N ALA A 84 15.65 -14.90 -2.90
CA ALA A 84 17.10 -15.00 -3.13
C ALA A 84 17.82 -14.63 -1.81
N PRO A 85 18.73 -15.47 -1.30
CA PRO A 85 19.39 -15.20 -0.02
C PRO A 85 20.28 -13.94 -0.10
N LEU A 86 20.61 -13.36 1.06
CA LEU A 86 21.36 -12.10 1.14
C LEU A 86 22.72 -12.16 0.43
N GLU A 87 23.35 -13.33 0.41
CA GLU A 87 24.64 -13.60 -0.21
C GLU A 87 24.60 -13.50 -1.75
N THR A 88 23.43 -13.66 -2.37
CA THR A 88 23.31 -13.75 -3.84
C THR A 88 22.23 -12.84 -4.44
N VAL A 89 21.51 -12.07 -3.64
CA VAL A 89 20.52 -11.12 -4.16
C VAL A 89 21.21 -10.06 -5.01
N ASP A 90 20.60 -9.72 -6.14
CA ASP A 90 21.09 -8.65 -7.01
C ASP A 90 20.80 -7.28 -6.36
N PRO A 91 21.83 -6.44 -6.10
CA PRO A 91 21.63 -5.10 -5.58
C PRO A 91 20.70 -4.22 -6.44
N GLU A 92 20.68 -4.40 -7.76
CA GLU A 92 19.79 -3.66 -8.66
C GLU A 92 18.33 -4.10 -8.47
N GLU A 93 18.09 -5.38 -8.21
CA GLU A 93 16.75 -5.87 -7.83
C GLU A 93 16.31 -5.28 -6.49
N VAL A 94 17.21 -5.22 -5.50
CA VAL A 94 16.94 -4.56 -4.21
C VAL A 94 16.56 -3.09 -4.42
N ALA A 95 17.34 -2.35 -5.22
CA ALA A 95 17.07 -0.94 -5.51
C ALA A 95 15.73 -0.74 -6.24
N SER A 96 15.41 -1.60 -7.21
CA SER A 96 14.15 -1.56 -7.95
C SER A 96 12.94 -1.83 -7.04
N VAL A 97 13.02 -2.85 -6.18
CA VAL A 97 11.96 -3.18 -5.22
C VAL A 97 11.81 -2.09 -4.16
N LEU A 98 12.91 -1.50 -3.68
CA LEU A 98 12.89 -0.35 -2.79
C LEU A 98 12.19 0.86 -3.43
N LYS A 99 12.49 1.13 -4.72
CA LYS A 99 11.85 2.20 -5.47
C LYS A 99 10.33 2.03 -5.51
N ILE A 100 9.84 0.82 -5.77
CA ILE A 100 8.40 0.53 -5.87
C ILE A 100 7.74 0.52 -4.48
N ASN A 101 8.28 -0.24 -3.53
CA ASN A 101 7.60 -0.55 -2.27
C ASN A 101 7.78 0.52 -1.20
N ALA A 102 8.78 1.39 -1.30
CA ALA A 102 9.07 2.40 -0.27
C ALA A 102 9.08 3.83 -0.85
N ILE A 103 9.88 4.08 -1.89
CA ILE A 103 10.01 5.43 -2.47
C ILE A 103 8.72 5.86 -3.18
N GLY A 104 8.04 4.95 -3.88
CA GLY A 104 6.71 5.20 -4.47
C GLY A 104 5.69 5.67 -3.43
N PRO A 105 5.46 4.93 -2.33
CA PRO A 105 4.62 5.37 -1.22
C PRO A 105 5.04 6.70 -0.59
N MET A 106 6.35 6.98 -0.47
CA MET A 106 6.84 8.27 0.00
C MET A 106 6.44 9.41 -0.96
N ALA A 107 6.63 9.22 -2.27
CA ALA A 107 6.24 10.21 -3.27
C ALA A 107 4.72 10.43 -3.31
N LEU A 108 3.93 9.35 -3.12
CA LEU A 108 2.48 9.43 -2.98
C LEU A 108 2.07 10.24 -1.75
N TYR A 109 2.68 9.98 -0.60
CA TYR A 109 2.45 10.75 0.62
C TYR A 109 2.74 12.24 0.40
N GLN A 110 3.90 12.56 -0.20
CA GLN A 110 4.28 13.94 -0.51
C GLN A 110 3.28 14.63 -1.45
N ALA A 111 2.83 13.93 -2.50
CA ALA A 111 1.85 14.47 -3.44
C ALA A 111 0.49 14.73 -2.78
N CYS A 112 0.03 13.82 -1.92
CA CYS A 112 -1.26 13.93 -1.25
C CYS A 112 -1.24 14.83 0.00
N HIS A 113 -0.07 15.31 0.46
CA HIS A 113 0.09 15.99 1.74
C HIS A 113 -0.89 17.16 1.94
N SER A 114 -0.97 18.07 0.97
CA SER A 114 -1.84 19.25 1.06
C SER A 114 -3.34 18.92 1.01
N LEU A 115 -3.72 17.78 0.43
CA LEU A 115 -5.10 17.27 0.46
C LEU A 115 -5.42 16.59 1.79
N LEU A 116 -4.44 15.88 2.37
CA LEU A 116 -4.55 15.26 3.69
C LEU A 116 -4.66 16.33 4.80
N GLU A 117 -3.90 17.42 4.74
CA GLU A 117 -3.95 18.52 5.73
C GLU A 117 -5.34 19.16 5.87
N LYS A 118 -6.15 19.11 4.82
CA LYS A 118 -7.52 19.65 4.81
C LYS A 118 -8.54 18.71 5.44
N SER A 119 -8.19 17.43 5.64
CA SER A 119 -9.06 16.48 6.31
C SER A 119 -9.06 16.69 7.83
N LYS A 120 -10.24 16.52 8.44
CA LYS A 120 -10.40 16.53 9.89
C LYS A 120 -9.91 15.24 10.55
N ASN A 121 -9.69 14.17 9.78
CA ASN A 121 -9.33 12.84 10.27
C ASN A 121 -8.43 12.10 9.28
N ALA A 122 -7.35 12.79 8.87
CA ALA A 122 -6.41 12.32 7.87
C ALA A 122 -5.70 11.03 8.31
N LYS A 123 -5.66 10.04 7.42
CA LYS A 123 -4.91 8.79 7.60
C LYS A 123 -4.02 8.49 6.41
N PHE A 124 -2.81 8.06 6.70
CA PHE A 124 -1.90 7.50 5.70
C PHE A 124 -1.52 6.07 6.09
N VAL A 125 -2.01 5.10 5.32
CA VAL A 125 -1.84 3.68 5.66
C VAL A 125 -1.03 3.00 4.57
N SER A 126 0.06 2.36 4.97
CA SER A 126 0.88 1.58 4.06
C SER A 126 0.61 0.09 4.27
N ILE A 127 0.38 -0.65 3.17
CA ILE A 127 0.30 -2.10 3.24
C ILE A 127 1.72 -2.64 3.21
N SER A 128 2.23 -2.95 4.40
CA SER A 128 3.56 -3.48 4.63
C SER A 128 3.52 -5.01 4.74
N SER A 129 4.41 -5.59 5.54
CA SER A 129 4.51 -7.02 5.80
C SER A 129 5.24 -7.26 7.11
N ALA A 130 4.96 -8.40 7.75
CA ALA A 130 5.80 -8.94 8.81
C ALA A 130 7.28 -9.06 8.39
N ALA A 131 7.55 -9.27 7.10
CA ALA A 131 8.90 -9.35 6.55
C ALA A 131 9.72 -8.05 6.73
N GLY A 132 9.08 -6.90 6.92
CA GLY A 132 9.75 -5.63 7.21
C GLY A 132 10.13 -5.42 8.68
N SER A 133 9.85 -6.39 9.57
CA SER A 133 10.22 -6.32 10.97
C SER A 133 11.64 -6.83 11.18
N ILE A 134 12.51 -5.98 11.75
CA ILE A 134 13.86 -6.39 12.16
C ILE A 134 13.77 -7.33 13.37
N ALA A 135 12.97 -6.97 14.38
CA ALA A 135 12.86 -7.74 15.63
C ALA A 135 12.22 -9.12 15.44
N ALA A 136 11.40 -9.31 14.41
CA ALA A 136 10.73 -10.59 14.13
C ALA A 136 11.30 -11.32 12.90
N MET A 137 12.45 -10.87 12.38
CA MET A 137 13.06 -11.40 11.15
C MET A 137 13.28 -12.91 11.22
N GLU A 138 13.84 -13.41 12.32
CA GLU A 138 14.09 -14.84 12.53
C GLU A 138 12.79 -15.63 12.60
N SER A 139 11.81 -15.15 13.37
CA SER A 139 10.53 -15.83 13.57
C SER A 139 9.72 -15.98 12.27
N PHE A 140 9.85 -15.03 11.35
CA PHE A 140 9.16 -15.06 10.06
C PHE A 140 10.03 -15.59 8.90
N GLY A 141 11.29 -15.93 9.15
CA GLY A 141 12.22 -16.36 8.11
C GLY A 141 12.49 -15.30 7.04
N SER A 142 12.28 -14.02 7.32
CA SER A 142 12.28 -12.97 6.28
C SER A 142 13.67 -12.64 5.74
N TYR A 143 14.73 -13.19 6.36
CA TYR A 143 16.12 -13.09 5.91
C TYR A 143 16.35 -13.71 4.52
N VAL A 144 15.46 -14.61 4.06
CA VAL A 144 15.58 -15.21 2.71
C VAL A 144 15.07 -14.32 1.58
N ALA A 145 14.36 -13.23 1.88
CA ALA A 145 13.76 -12.33 0.89
C ALA A 145 14.24 -10.87 1.06
N PRO A 146 15.57 -10.60 1.05
CA PRO A 146 16.16 -9.31 1.40
C PRO A 146 15.61 -8.15 0.56
N ALA A 147 15.43 -8.29 -0.76
CA ALA A 147 14.86 -7.24 -1.59
C ALA A 147 13.47 -6.79 -1.11
N TYR A 148 12.60 -7.74 -0.78
CA TYR A 148 11.27 -7.46 -0.25
C TYR A 148 11.35 -6.94 1.21
N SER A 149 12.07 -7.63 2.08
CA SER A 149 12.19 -7.33 3.51
C SER A 149 12.79 -5.94 3.76
N ILE A 150 13.88 -5.59 3.08
CA ILE A 150 14.50 -4.25 3.14
C ILE A 150 13.50 -3.19 2.69
N SER A 151 12.79 -3.43 1.59
CA SER A 151 11.82 -2.47 1.07
C SER A 151 10.64 -2.23 2.04
N LYS A 152 10.17 -3.27 2.73
CA LYS A 152 9.08 -3.16 3.70
C LYS A 152 9.55 -2.57 5.04
N ALA A 153 10.80 -2.81 5.44
CA ALA A 153 11.41 -2.12 6.58
C ALA A 153 11.54 -0.61 6.31
N ALA A 154 11.98 -0.22 5.11
CA ALA A 154 12.04 1.18 4.70
C ALA A 154 10.64 1.83 4.67
N LEU A 155 9.63 1.12 4.14
CA LEU A 155 8.24 1.57 4.15
C LEU A 155 7.70 1.78 5.57
N ASN A 156 8.00 0.86 6.50
CA ASN A 156 7.62 0.99 7.90
C ASN A 156 8.21 2.26 8.52
N TRP A 157 9.50 2.52 8.27
CA TRP A 157 10.16 3.73 8.75
C TRP A 157 9.53 5.00 8.18
N ILE A 158 9.32 5.06 6.87
CA ILE A 158 8.69 6.21 6.17
C ILE A 158 7.31 6.50 6.77
N THR A 159 6.52 5.45 7.01
CA THR A 159 5.16 5.57 7.54
C THR A 159 5.16 6.10 8.96
N LEU A 160 6.06 5.59 9.82
CA LEU A 160 6.22 6.07 11.19
C LEU A 160 6.75 7.52 11.22
N ALA A 161 7.68 7.87 10.33
CA ALA A 161 8.19 9.24 10.21
C ALA A 161 7.07 10.22 9.84
N ALA A 162 6.18 9.86 8.90
CA ALA A 162 5.01 10.66 8.54
C ALA A 162 4.08 10.88 9.75
N HIS A 163 3.83 9.83 10.55
CA HIS A 163 3.04 9.92 11.79
C HIS A 163 3.70 10.87 12.81
N CYS A 164 4.95 10.59 13.17
CA CYS A 164 5.68 11.34 14.20
C CYS A 164 5.92 12.80 13.82
N GLY A 165 6.09 13.08 12.53
CA GLY A 165 6.27 14.44 12.01
C GLY A 165 5.01 15.29 11.99
N ASN A 166 3.82 14.68 12.06
CA ASN A 166 2.55 15.37 11.81
C ASN A 166 1.49 15.01 12.84
N LYS A 167 1.31 15.85 13.87
CA LYS A 167 0.31 15.63 14.94
C LYS A 167 -1.14 15.55 14.46
N TRP A 168 -1.42 16.06 13.27
CA TRP A 168 -2.75 16.06 12.65
C TRP A 168 -3.01 14.79 11.82
N LEU A 169 -2.00 13.96 11.57
CA LEU A 169 -2.05 12.78 10.71
C LEU A 169 -1.97 11.50 11.54
N THR A 170 -2.88 10.56 11.29
CA THR A 170 -2.72 9.18 11.78
C THR A 170 -2.10 8.32 10.69
N ALA A 171 -0.79 8.12 10.72
CA ALA A 171 -0.12 7.20 9.79
C ALA A 171 0.31 5.88 10.47
N PHE A 172 0.10 4.74 9.80
CA PHE A 172 0.52 3.43 10.30
C PHE A 172 0.68 2.39 9.20
N ALA A 173 1.61 1.45 9.42
CA ALA A 173 1.88 0.35 8.51
C ALA A 173 1.08 -0.88 8.93
N VAL A 174 0.49 -1.59 7.96
CA VAL A 174 -0.37 -2.75 8.20
C VAL A 174 0.26 -3.98 7.55
N ASN A 175 0.41 -5.05 8.33
CA ASN A 175 0.66 -6.38 7.77
C ASN A 175 -0.68 -7.02 7.39
N PRO A 176 -0.95 -7.29 6.09
CA PRO A 176 -2.20 -7.90 5.65
C PRO A 176 -2.31 -9.40 5.97
N GLY A 177 -1.22 -10.01 6.46
CA GLY A 177 -1.10 -11.46 6.61
C GLY A 177 -0.68 -12.15 5.31
N LEU A 178 -0.66 -13.48 5.33
CA LEU A 178 -0.36 -14.30 4.15
C LEU A 178 -1.64 -14.45 3.30
N VAL A 179 -1.83 -13.53 2.35
CA VAL A 179 -3.04 -13.43 1.51
C VAL A 179 -2.92 -14.26 0.23
N ALA A 180 -4.01 -14.86 -0.24
CA ALA A 180 -4.11 -15.63 -1.48
C ALA A 180 -4.06 -14.76 -2.74
N THR A 181 -2.96 -14.03 -2.89
CA THR A 181 -2.49 -13.39 -4.13
C THR A 181 -1.48 -14.29 -4.81
N ASP A 182 -1.06 -13.96 -6.03
CA ASP A 182 0.03 -14.66 -6.71
C ASP A 182 1.31 -14.64 -5.88
N MET A 183 1.63 -13.48 -5.28
CA MET A 183 2.74 -13.30 -4.35
C MET A 183 2.59 -14.17 -3.09
N GLY A 184 1.44 -14.12 -2.42
CA GLY A 184 1.26 -14.86 -1.18
C GLY A 184 1.18 -16.37 -1.39
N ASN A 185 0.62 -16.85 -2.50
CA ASN A 185 0.64 -18.27 -2.85
C ASN A 185 2.04 -18.77 -3.20
N ARG A 186 2.87 -17.96 -3.88
CA ARG A 186 4.30 -18.29 -4.08
C ARG A 186 5.02 -18.42 -2.73
N THR A 187 4.77 -17.48 -1.83
CA THR A 187 5.35 -17.49 -0.47
C THR A 187 4.86 -18.68 0.35
N ALA A 188 3.57 -18.99 0.30
CA ALA A 188 2.97 -20.13 0.99
C ALA A 188 3.62 -21.44 0.56
N LYS A 189 3.82 -21.64 -0.75
CA LYS A 189 4.52 -22.82 -1.29
C LYS A 189 5.96 -22.91 -0.81
N TYR A 190 6.68 -21.78 -0.75
CA TYR A 190 8.03 -21.74 -0.20
C TYR A 190 8.08 -22.14 1.28
N LEU A 191 7.04 -21.78 2.05
CA LEU A 191 6.89 -22.16 3.46
C LEU A 191 6.31 -23.58 3.67
N GLY A 192 6.17 -24.38 2.60
CA GLY A 192 5.64 -25.75 2.69
C GLY A 192 4.12 -25.85 2.83
N MET A 193 3.39 -24.76 2.54
CA MET A 193 1.92 -24.73 2.52
C MET A 193 1.37 -24.92 1.11
N GLU A 194 0.18 -25.50 0.98
CA GLU A 194 -0.48 -25.67 -0.32
C GLU A 194 -0.85 -24.32 -0.98
N LYS A 195 -1.39 -23.41 -0.16
CA LYS A 195 -1.81 -22.06 -0.55
C LYS A 195 -1.81 -21.12 0.65
N ALA A 196 -1.87 -19.83 0.38
CA ALA A 196 -2.00 -18.82 1.43
C ALA A 196 -3.36 -18.97 2.16
N PRO A 197 -3.38 -18.83 3.49
CA PRO A 197 -4.56 -19.13 4.30
C PRO A 197 -5.65 -18.06 4.26
N TYR A 198 -5.32 -16.80 3.97
CA TYR A 198 -6.27 -15.69 4.02
C TYR A 198 -6.75 -15.30 2.61
N THR A 199 -8.06 -15.13 2.45
CA THR A 199 -8.63 -14.58 1.20
C THR A 199 -8.36 -13.08 1.08
N LYS A 200 -8.49 -12.54 -0.14
CA LYS A 200 -8.35 -11.09 -0.38
C LYS A 200 -9.41 -10.31 0.38
N GLU A 201 -10.63 -10.84 0.43
CA GLU A 201 -11.80 -10.25 1.10
C GLU A 201 -11.58 -10.22 2.62
N TYR A 202 -11.17 -11.35 3.22
CA TYR A 202 -10.86 -11.42 4.64
C TYR A 202 -9.77 -10.40 5.02
N SER A 203 -8.69 -10.35 4.25
CA SER A 203 -7.62 -9.38 4.47
C SER A 203 -8.15 -7.94 4.38
N ALA A 204 -8.93 -7.62 3.34
CA ALA A 204 -9.46 -6.28 3.14
C ALA A 204 -10.39 -5.85 4.29
N GLU A 205 -11.28 -6.74 4.76
CA GLU A 205 -12.16 -6.49 5.90
C GLU A 205 -11.37 -6.19 7.17
N ARG A 206 -10.28 -6.93 7.43
CA ARG A 206 -9.42 -6.69 8.60
C ARG A 206 -8.68 -5.37 8.51
N VAL A 207 -8.14 -5.01 7.35
CA VAL A 207 -7.54 -3.69 7.13
C VAL A 207 -8.56 -2.57 7.34
N ILE A 208 -9.79 -2.74 6.85
CA ILE A 208 -10.87 -1.76 7.06
C ILE A 208 -11.26 -1.65 8.54
N SER A 209 -11.28 -2.75 9.31
CA SER A 209 -11.51 -2.70 10.76
C SER A 209 -10.45 -1.86 11.46
N LEU A 210 -9.17 -2.10 11.16
CA LEU A 210 -8.05 -1.33 11.71
C LEU A 210 -8.16 0.16 11.35
N LEU A 211 -8.54 0.49 10.11
CA LEU A 211 -8.76 1.87 9.68
C LEU A 211 -9.86 2.59 10.49
N LYS A 212 -10.92 1.87 10.87
CA LYS A 212 -12.03 2.41 11.68
C LYS A 212 -11.62 2.62 13.14
N GLU A 213 -10.79 1.74 13.67
CA GLU A 213 -10.27 1.79 15.04
C GLU A 213 -9.09 2.76 15.20
N ALA A 214 -8.41 3.12 14.10
CA ALA A 214 -7.26 4.02 14.13
C ALA A 214 -7.65 5.46 14.44
N HIS A 215 -7.06 6.02 15.49
CA HIS A 215 -7.29 7.39 15.98
C HIS A 215 -5.93 8.08 16.21
N SER A 216 -5.91 9.41 16.37
CA SER A 216 -4.66 10.18 16.53
C SER A 216 -3.78 9.78 17.74
N TYR A 217 -4.31 8.98 18.67
CA TYR A 217 -3.58 8.41 19.81
C TYR A 217 -3.14 6.95 19.60
N PHE A 218 -3.18 6.42 18.38
CA PHE A 218 -2.68 5.09 18.08
C PHE A 218 -1.18 5.02 18.40
N LYS A 219 -0.85 4.46 19.57
CA LYS A 219 0.52 4.18 19.96
C LYS A 219 0.90 2.85 19.35
N PHE A 220 1.97 2.82 18.57
CA PHE A 220 2.65 1.58 18.21
C PHE A 220 3.17 0.96 19.53
N THR A 221 2.47 -0.05 20.02
CA THR A 221 2.96 -0.93 21.09
C THR A 221 3.65 -2.13 20.46
#